data_AF-A0A1G6XDP1-F1
#
_entry.id   AF-A0A1G6XDP1-F1
#
_cell.length_a   1.000
_cell.length_b   1.000
_cell.length_c   1.000
_cell.angle_alpha   90.00
_cell.angle_beta   90.00
_cell.angle_gamma   90.00
#
_symmetry.space_group_name_H-M   'P 1'
#
loop_
_entity.id
_entity.type
_entity.pdbx_description
1 polymer ?
#
loop_
_entity_poly.entity_id
_entity_poly.type
_entity_poly.pdbx_seq_one_letter_code
_entity_poly.pdbx_strand_id
1 'polypeptide(L)'
;MTTLRLDGQSPVTTPRPPVHVYTVSGTRPGGGILVVLTGSRADQDAAAHAGRLAARTGAPLTAAVAVRSTGYGTSALLHHARARRFAHRTDTVLATRTDDLAEAGPYRSATLVLPAGANPYLSLPAGAVHRLARRTGATTVVAPVPAHNAAGHLVHVHPGAGP
;
A
#
# COMPACT_ATOMS: atom_id res chain seq x y z
N MET A 1 11.40 -47.65 -20.65
CA MET A 1 10.71 -46.35 -20.61
C MET A 1 10.21 -46.18 -19.18
N THR A 2 10.99 -45.51 -18.35
CA THR A 2 10.88 -45.57 -16.88
C THR A 2 10.30 -44.26 -16.38
N THR A 3 9.08 -44.28 -15.88
CA THR A 3 8.42 -43.15 -15.24
C THR A 3 8.80 -43.11 -13.76
N LEU A 4 9.74 -42.23 -13.40
CA LEU A 4 9.98 -41.85 -12.02
C LEU A 4 8.83 -40.92 -11.57
N ARG A 5 7.88 -41.47 -10.82
CA ARG A 5 6.99 -40.67 -9.95
C ARG A 5 7.80 -40.26 -8.73
N LEU A 6 7.90 -38.95 -8.48
CA LEU A 6 8.26 -38.43 -7.17
C LEU A 6 6.97 -38.25 -6.39
N ASP A 7 6.85 -38.99 -5.30
CA ASP A 7 5.75 -38.99 -4.36
C ASP A 7 5.56 -37.62 -3.69
N GLY A 8 4.30 -37.23 -3.51
CA GLY A 8 3.84 -36.77 -2.19
C GLY A 8 4.31 -35.42 -1.62
N GLN A 9 5.01 -34.54 -2.35
CA GLN A 9 5.22 -33.18 -1.85
C GLN A 9 3.92 -32.38 -1.96
N SER A 10 3.22 -32.17 -0.84
CA SER A 10 2.27 -31.05 -0.71
C SER A 10 2.98 -29.80 -1.23
N PRO A 11 2.32 -28.95 -2.05
CA PRO A 11 2.97 -27.73 -2.50
C PRO A 11 3.47 -26.99 -1.27
N VAL A 12 4.80 -26.77 -1.21
CA VAL A 12 5.41 -25.93 -0.18
C VAL A 12 4.67 -24.61 -0.30
N THR A 13 3.72 -24.39 0.60
CA THR A 13 2.92 -23.19 0.63
C THR A 13 3.87 -22.16 1.19
N THR A 14 4.62 -21.49 0.33
CA THR A 14 5.41 -20.34 0.74
C THR A 14 4.47 -19.42 1.52
N PRO A 15 4.81 -19.04 2.76
CA PRO A 15 3.95 -18.18 3.56
C PRO A 15 3.58 -16.96 2.73
N ARG A 16 2.27 -16.78 2.51
CA ARG A 16 1.78 -15.61 1.78
C ARG A 16 2.27 -14.37 2.53
N PRO A 17 2.93 -13.41 1.87
CA PRO A 17 3.45 -12.24 2.56
C PRO A 17 2.32 -11.54 3.31
N PRO A 18 2.54 -11.14 4.58
CA PRO A 18 1.48 -10.60 5.41
C PRO A 18 0.97 -9.28 4.83
N VAL A 19 -0.34 -9.17 4.65
CA VAL A 19 -1.00 -7.89 4.38
C VAL A 19 -1.30 -7.23 5.71
N HIS A 20 -0.85 -6.00 5.88
CA HIS A 20 -1.07 -5.21 7.09
C HIS A 20 -2.23 -4.25 6.89
N VAL A 21 -3.25 -4.35 7.74
CA VAL A 21 -4.42 -3.48 7.73
C VAL A 21 -4.41 -2.63 8.99
N TYR A 22 -4.71 -1.34 8.84
CA TYR A 22 -4.77 -0.40 9.95
C TYR A 22 -6.03 0.44 9.90
N THR A 23 -6.61 0.75 11.05
CA THR A 23 -7.55 1.86 11.20
C THR A 23 -6.79 3.14 11.52
N VAL A 24 -7.27 4.24 10.96
CA VAL A 24 -6.71 5.58 11.17
C VAL A 24 -7.34 6.18 12.42
N SER A 25 -6.53 6.55 13.40
CA SER A 25 -7.02 7.17 14.64
C SER A 25 -7.62 8.55 14.37
N GLY A 26 -8.69 8.90 15.09
CA GLY A 26 -9.30 10.25 15.01
C GLY A 26 -10.08 10.55 13.73
N THR A 27 -10.42 9.54 12.92
CA THR A 27 -11.31 9.66 11.76
C THR A 27 -12.68 9.05 12.04
N ARG A 28 -13.74 9.61 11.46
CA ARG A 28 -15.10 9.04 11.57
C ARG A 28 -15.21 7.73 10.78
N PRO A 29 -15.99 6.74 11.24
CA PRO A 29 -16.24 5.51 10.48
C PRO A 29 -16.90 5.82 9.13
N GLY A 30 -16.63 4.97 8.12
CA GLY A 30 -17.20 5.09 6.77
C GLY A 30 -16.38 5.92 5.76
N GLY A 31 -15.11 6.22 6.06
CA GLY A 31 -14.22 6.89 5.11
C GLY A 31 -13.61 5.93 4.08
N GLY A 32 -12.76 6.46 3.21
CA GLY A 32 -12.13 5.70 2.13
C GLY A 32 -11.11 4.67 2.60
N ILE A 33 -10.60 3.90 1.64
CA ILE A 33 -9.48 2.97 1.81
C ILE A 33 -8.26 3.57 1.14
N LEU A 34 -7.12 3.55 1.82
CA LEU A 34 -5.83 3.89 1.27
C LEU A 34 -4.98 2.62 1.19
N VAL A 35 -4.58 2.22 -0.01
CA VAL A 35 -3.54 1.19 -0.18
C VAL A 35 -2.21 1.86 -0.44
N VAL A 36 -1.17 1.46 0.31
CA VAL A 36 0.20 1.99 0.15
C VAL A 36 1.10 0.88 -0.39
N LEU A 37 1.53 1.03 -1.63
CA LEU A 37 2.36 0.09 -2.38
C LEU A 37 3.83 0.51 -2.37
N THR A 38 4.75 -0.44 -2.39
CA THR A 38 6.20 -0.17 -2.27
C THR A 38 6.96 -0.39 -3.57
N GLY A 39 6.28 -0.87 -4.62
CA GLY A 39 6.86 -1.41 -5.85
C GLY A 39 7.41 -2.83 -5.69
N SER A 40 6.98 -3.57 -4.67
CA SER A 40 7.47 -4.93 -4.38
C SER A 40 6.55 -6.00 -4.96
N ARG A 41 6.96 -7.28 -4.87
CA ARG A 41 6.06 -8.41 -5.20
C ARG A 41 4.91 -8.54 -4.20
N ALA A 42 5.14 -8.20 -2.93
CA ALA A 42 4.12 -8.27 -1.87
C ALA A 42 2.96 -7.27 -2.07
N ASP A 43 3.16 -6.26 -2.93
CA ASP A 43 2.13 -5.30 -3.32
C ASP A 43 0.89 -5.97 -3.93
N GLN A 44 1.05 -7.13 -4.58
CA GLN A 44 -0.04 -7.86 -5.21
C GLN A 44 -1.16 -8.18 -4.23
N ASP A 45 -0.79 -8.77 -3.09
CA ASP A 45 -1.75 -9.21 -2.08
C ASP A 45 -2.41 -8.02 -1.37
N ALA A 46 -1.65 -6.95 -1.13
CA ALA A 46 -2.17 -5.72 -0.54
C ALA A 46 -3.15 -5.00 -1.50
N ALA A 47 -2.82 -4.92 -2.79
CA ALA A 47 -3.68 -4.35 -3.83
C ALA A 47 -4.98 -5.14 -3.97
N ALA A 48 -4.89 -6.47 -4.12
CA ALA A 48 -6.04 -7.36 -4.22
C ALA A 48 -6.92 -7.31 -2.97
N HIS A 49 -6.32 -7.25 -1.78
CA HIS A 49 -7.07 -7.11 -0.53
C HIS A 49 -7.81 -5.76 -0.45
N ALA A 50 -7.14 -4.66 -0.80
CA ALA A 50 -7.75 -3.34 -0.81
C ALA A 50 -8.86 -3.23 -1.87
N GLY A 51 -8.66 -3.85 -3.04
CA GLY A 51 -9.65 -3.96 -4.11
C GLY A 51 -10.94 -4.61 -3.62
N ARG A 52 -10.83 -5.83 -3.09
CA ARG A 52 -11.94 -6.58 -2.46
C ARG A 52 -12.60 -5.83 -1.31
N LEU A 53 -11.82 -5.15 -0.48
CA LEU A 53 -12.36 -4.40 0.65
C LEU A 53 -13.21 -3.23 0.15
N ALA A 54 -12.71 -2.46 -0.82
CA ALA A 54 -13.45 -1.34 -1.42
C ALA A 54 -14.73 -1.80 -2.11
N ALA A 55 -14.66 -2.90 -2.88
CA ALA A 55 -15.82 -3.49 -3.54
C ALA A 55 -16.92 -3.90 -2.55
N ARG A 56 -16.53 -4.57 -1.45
CA ARG A 56 -17.47 -5.06 -0.43
C ARG A 56 -18.10 -3.93 0.38
N THR A 57 -17.35 -2.87 0.69
CA THR A 57 -17.85 -1.76 1.53
C THR A 57 -18.41 -0.59 0.74
N GLY A 58 -18.28 -0.60 -0.60
CA GLY A 58 -18.59 0.56 -1.45
C GLY A 58 -17.73 1.79 -1.15
N ALA A 59 -16.59 1.62 -0.47
CA ALA A 59 -15.76 2.74 -0.01
C ALA A 59 -14.81 3.19 -1.13
N PRO A 60 -14.56 4.51 -1.29
CA PRO A 60 -13.64 5.00 -2.30
C PRO A 60 -12.21 4.52 -2.02
N LEU A 61 -11.53 4.04 -3.06
CA LEU A 61 -10.15 3.58 -2.98
C LEU A 61 -9.18 4.66 -3.48
N THR A 62 -8.14 4.92 -2.69
CA THR A 62 -6.94 5.65 -3.12
C THR A 62 -5.75 4.69 -3.11
N ALA A 63 -5.09 4.56 -4.27
CA ALA A 63 -3.87 3.79 -4.42
C ALA A 63 -2.65 4.71 -4.39
N ALA A 64 -1.79 4.53 -3.40
CA ALA A 64 -0.60 5.32 -3.21
C ALA A 64 0.67 4.50 -3.40
N VAL A 65 1.70 5.10 -4.00
CA VAL A 65 3.03 4.47 -4.13
C VAL A 65 4.03 5.19 -3.24
N ALA A 66 4.74 4.43 -2.42
CA ALA A 66 5.80 4.91 -1.55
C ALA A 66 7.08 5.17 -2.36
N VAL A 67 7.52 6.42 -2.39
CA VAL A 67 8.75 6.85 -3.07
C VAL A 67 9.69 7.52 -2.09
N ARG A 68 10.98 7.17 -2.15
CA ARG A 68 12.00 7.81 -1.30
C ARG A 68 12.34 9.19 -1.84
N SER A 69 12.34 10.18 -0.97
CA SER A 69 12.94 11.48 -1.25
C SER A 69 14.46 11.32 -1.45
N THR A 70 15.02 12.05 -2.39
CA THR A 70 16.48 12.11 -2.65
C THR A 70 17.16 13.31 -1.96
N GLY A 71 16.55 13.93 -0.94
CA GLY A 71 17.08 15.11 -0.22
C GLY A 71 16.28 16.40 -0.44
N TYR A 72 16.75 17.55 0.05
CA TYR A 72 16.10 18.86 -0.20
C TYR A 72 16.88 19.62 -1.27
N GLY A 73 16.16 20.30 -2.17
CA GLY A 73 16.73 21.25 -3.12
C GLY A 73 15.83 22.46 -3.16
N THR A 74 16.38 23.66 -3.05
CA THR A 74 15.62 24.92 -2.95
C THR A 74 15.12 25.43 -4.30
N SER A 75 15.58 24.84 -5.41
CA SER A 75 15.18 25.26 -6.77
C SER A 75 13.79 24.74 -7.14
N ALA A 76 12.93 25.66 -7.59
CA ALA A 76 11.59 25.35 -8.10
C ALA A 76 11.62 24.39 -9.30
N LEU A 77 12.63 24.52 -10.18
CA LEU A 77 12.79 23.62 -11.33
C LEU A 77 13.12 22.20 -10.89
N LEU A 78 14.01 22.05 -9.89
CA LEU A 78 14.33 20.74 -9.32
C LEU A 78 13.12 20.14 -8.59
N HIS A 79 12.34 20.97 -7.90
CA HIS A 79 11.07 20.56 -7.30
C HIS A 79 10.09 20.02 -8.34
N HIS A 80 9.93 20.71 -9.47
CA HIS A 80 9.02 20.30 -10.53
C HIS A 80 9.48 19.02 -11.23
N ALA A 81 10.76 18.94 -11.61
CA ALA A 81 11.34 17.75 -12.22
C ALA A 81 11.20 16.52 -11.28
N ARG A 82 11.39 16.72 -9.98
CA ARG A 82 11.17 15.68 -8.98
C ARG A 82 9.70 15.26 -8.90
N ALA A 83 8.76 16.20 -8.85
CA ALA A 83 7.34 15.88 -8.81
C ALA A 83 6.92 15.03 -10.02
N ARG A 84 7.38 15.39 -11.23
CA ARG A 84 7.15 14.60 -12.45
C ARG A 84 7.75 13.20 -12.35
N ARG A 85 8.99 13.06 -11.87
CA ARG A 85 9.63 11.75 -11.68
C ARG A 85 8.86 10.87 -10.70
N PHE A 86 8.34 11.46 -9.62
CA PHE A 86 7.54 10.72 -8.65
C PHE A 86 6.19 10.30 -9.19
N ALA A 87 5.52 11.18 -9.94
CA ALA A 87 4.27 10.85 -10.64
C ALA A 87 4.50 9.69 -11.62
N HIS A 88 5.50 9.81 -12.51
CA HIS A 88 5.82 8.75 -13.46
C HIS A 88 6.11 7.41 -12.79
N ARG A 89 6.92 7.40 -11.71
CA ARG A 89 7.19 6.18 -10.94
C ARG A 89 5.93 5.60 -10.30
N THR A 90 5.05 6.46 -9.80
CA THR A 90 3.77 6.04 -9.23
C THR A 90 2.93 5.36 -10.30
N ASP A 91 2.81 5.97 -11.48
CA ASP A 91 2.06 5.42 -12.60
C ASP A 91 2.62 4.08 -13.07
N THR A 92 3.95 3.94 -13.18
CA THR A 92 4.58 2.66 -13.55
C THR A 92 4.24 1.55 -12.57
N VAL A 93 4.30 1.81 -11.25
CA VAL A 93 3.97 0.80 -10.24
C VAL A 93 2.48 0.48 -10.28
N LEU A 94 1.61 1.48 -10.37
CA LEU A 94 0.16 1.26 -10.41
C LEU A 94 -0.28 0.52 -11.67
N ALA A 95 0.34 0.80 -12.83
CA ALA A 95 0.05 0.10 -14.08
C ALA A 95 0.23 -1.42 -13.92
N THR A 96 1.27 -1.87 -13.21
CA THR A 96 1.52 -3.30 -12.94
C THR A 96 0.55 -3.93 -11.93
N ARG A 97 -0.31 -3.14 -11.30
CA ARG A 97 -1.27 -3.55 -10.24
C ARG A 97 -2.71 -3.26 -10.60
N THR A 98 -2.98 -2.88 -11.84
CA THR A 98 -4.31 -2.52 -12.31
C THR A 98 -5.30 -3.66 -12.12
N ASP A 99 -4.91 -4.88 -12.51
CA ASP A 99 -5.77 -6.07 -12.38
C ASP A 99 -6.05 -6.44 -10.92
N ASP A 100 -5.03 -6.29 -10.05
CA ASP A 100 -5.18 -6.54 -8.61
C ASP A 100 -6.13 -5.52 -7.95
N LEU A 101 -6.22 -4.30 -8.47
CA LEU A 101 -7.10 -3.24 -7.98
C LEU A 101 -8.49 -3.24 -8.66
N ALA A 102 -8.66 -4.02 -9.73
CA ALA A 102 -9.81 -3.91 -10.64
C ALA A 102 -11.16 -4.11 -9.94
N GLU A 103 -11.22 -4.97 -8.92
CA GLU A 103 -12.45 -5.23 -8.16
C GLU A 103 -13.03 -3.97 -7.49
N ALA A 104 -12.19 -2.99 -7.12
CA ALA A 104 -12.67 -1.72 -6.56
C ALA A 104 -13.35 -0.81 -7.58
N GLY A 105 -13.19 -1.08 -8.88
CA GLY A 105 -13.53 -0.13 -9.93
C GLY A 105 -12.59 1.09 -9.94
N PRO A 106 -13.10 2.30 -10.21
CA PRO A 106 -12.28 3.51 -10.27
C PRO A 106 -11.59 3.82 -8.92
N TYR A 107 -10.28 4.09 -8.97
CA TYR A 107 -9.51 4.53 -7.82
C TYR A 107 -8.75 5.82 -8.11
N ARG A 108 -8.45 6.59 -7.06
CA ARG A 108 -7.56 7.76 -7.15
C ARG A 108 -6.11 7.34 -6.98
N SER A 109 -5.18 7.92 -7.74
CA SER A 109 -3.75 7.71 -7.54
C SER A 109 -3.17 8.77 -6.60
N ALA A 110 -2.15 8.38 -5.84
CA ALA A 110 -1.40 9.29 -4.98
C ALA A 110 0.07 8.87 -4.86
N THR A 111 0.91 9.80 -4.44
CA THR A 111 2.31 9.52 -4.10
C THR A 111 2.52 9.73 -2.61
N LEU A 112 3.11 8.74 -1.95
CA LEU A 112 3.61 8.85 -0.58
C LEU A 112 5.12 9.11 -0.62
N VAL A 113 5.53 10.36 -0.36
CA VAL A 113 6.96 10.70 -0.30
C VAL A 113 7.51 10.39 1.08
N LEU A 114 8.53 9.54 1.13
CA LEU A 114 9.21 9.11 2.34
C LEU A 114 10.50 9.90 2.59
N PRO A 115 10.92 10.07 3.85
CA PRO A 115 12.25 10.62 4.18
C PRO A 115 13.38 9.84 3.51
N ALA A 116 14.51 10.50 3.24
CA ALA A 116 15.64 9.89 2.53
C ALA A 116 16.22 8.65 3.25
N GLY A 117 16.15 8.59 4.58
CA GLY A 117 16.59 7.44 5.37
C GLY A 117 15.56 6.30 5.52
N ALA A 118 14.31 6.49 5.08
CA ALA A 118 13.30 5.45 5.21
C ALA A 118 13.48 4.36 4.14
N ASN A 119 13.31 3.10 4.56
CA ASN A 119 13.29 1.95 3.67
C ASN A 119 11.85 1.43 3.49
N PRO A 120 11.17 1.76 2.38
CA PRO A 120 9.78 1.34 2.14
C PRO A 120 9.62 -0.18 2.04
N TYR A 121 10.69 -0.93 1.80
CA TYR A 121 10.63 -2.39 1.71
C TYR A 121 10.67 -3.08 3.08
N LEU A 122 11.00 -2.36 4.14
CA LEU A 122 11.05 -2.89 5.51
C LEU A 122 9.91 -2.35 6.37
N SER A 123 9.68 -1.04 6.34
CA SER A 123 8.58 -0.43 7.07
C SER A 123 8.18 0.93 6.51
N LEU A 124 6.91 1.28 6.69
CA LEU A 124 6.37 2.59 6.33
C LEU A 124 6.40 3.53 7.55
N PRO A 125 6.85 4.78 7.41
CA PRO A 125 6.73 5.78 8.47
C PRO A 125 5.25 6.10 8.76
N ALA A 126 4.74 5.67 9.92
CA ALA A 126 3.31 5.78 10.25
C ALA A 126 2.78 7.23 10.19
N GLY A 127 3.58 8.22 10.60
CA GLY A 127 3.18 9.62 10.53
C GLY A 127 2.98 10.12 9.08
N ALA A 128 3.77 9.65 8.13
CA ALA A 128 3.61 10.01 6.71
C ALA A 128 2.36 9.36 6.11
N VAL A 129 2.15 8.08 6.42
CA VAL A 129 0.96 7.32 6.02
C VAL A 129 -0.31 7.94 6.62
N HIS A 130 -0.31 8.27 7.90
CA HIS A 130 -1.43 8.89 8.59
C HIS A 130 -1.79 10.26 7.97
N ARG A 131 -0.79 11.12 7.71
CA ARG A 131 -1.04 12.41 7.03
C ARG A 131 -1.64 12.22 5.64
N LEU A 132 -1.17 11.23 4.88
CA LEU A 132 -1.74 10.92 3.58
C LEU A 132 -3.18 10.43 3.71
N ALA A 133 -3.45 9.49 4.62
CA ALA A 133 -4.79 8.96 4.86
C ALA A 133 -5.78 10.05 5.24
N ARG A 134 -5.37 10.97 6.14
CA ARG A 134 -6.17 12.15 6.49
C ARG A 134 -6.47 13.03 5.28
N ARG A 135 -5.48 13.30 4.44
CA ARG A 135 -5.63 14.13 3.24
C ARG A 135 -6.55 13.49 2.20
N THR A 136 -6.55 12.16 2.10
CA THR A 136 -7.40 11.41 1.14
C THR A 136 -8.74 11.00 1.74
N GLY A 137 -9.02 11.35 3.01
CA GLY A 137 -10.24 10.93 3.71
C GLY A 137 -10.31 9.43 3.98
N ALA A 138 -9.18 8.74 3.99
CA ALA A 138 -9.12 7.31 4.26
C ALA A 138 -9.19 7.02 5.77
N THR A 139 -9.98 6.02 6.13
CA THR A 139 -10.14 5.51 7.50
C THR A 139 -9.50 4.16 7.70
N THR A 140 -9.26 3.45 6.60
CA THR A 140 -8.54 2.17 6.56
C THR A 140 -7.31 2.30 5.69
N VAL A 141 -6.19 1.77 6.16
CA VAL A 141 -4.94 1.69 5.41
C VAL A 141 -4.57 0.22 5.21
N VAL A 142 -4.20 -0.14 3.98
CA VAL A 142 -3.68 -1.46 3.62
C VAL A 142 -2.25 -1.32 3.10
N ALA A 143 -1.33 -2.15 3.57
CA ALA A 143 0.08 -2.11 3.16
C ALA A 143 0.72 -3.51 3.13
N PRO A 144 1.70 -3.75 2.25
CA PRO A 144 2.44 -5.02 2.15
C PRO A 144 3.55 -5.16 3.20
N VAL A 145 3.85 -4.08 3.94
CA VAL A 145 4.89 -4.03 4.98
C VAL A 145 4.32 -3.33 6.22
N PRO A 146 4.88 -3.56 7.41
CA PRO A 146 4.38 -2.93 8.62
C PRO A 146 4.59 -1.40 8.59
N ALA A 147 3.68 -0.66 9.20
CA ALA A 147 3.87 0.75 9.49
C ALA A 147 4.54 0.88 10.86
N HIS A 148 5.70 1.53 10.92
CA HIS A 148 6.41 1.76 12.17
C HIS A 148 5.68 2.85 12.98
N ASN A 149 4.91 2.40 13.97
CA ASN A 149 3.97 3.22 14.73
C ASN A 149 4.58 3.69 16.06
N ALA A 150 5.29 4.80 16.05
CA ALA A 150 5.82 5.40 17.28
C ALA A 150 4.77 6.22 18.07
N ALA A 151 3.61 6.54 17.49
CA ALA A 151 2.70 7.58 18.00
C ALA A 151 1.21 7.19 18.08
N GLY A 152 0.87 5.90 17.92
CA GLY A 152 -0.52 5.43 18.07
C GLY A 152 -1.49 5.87 16.94
N HIS A 153 -0.99 6.41 15.83
CA HIS A 153 -1.81 6.99 14.75
C HIS A 153 -2.48 5.96 13.83
N LEU A 154 -1.96 4.74 13.82
CA LEU A 154 -2.45 3.61 13.04
C LEU A 154 -2.62 2.42 13.97
N VAL A 155 -3.84 1.92 14.12
CA VAL A 155 -4.13 0.74 14.95
C VAL A 155 -4.18 -0.46 14.03
N HIS A 156 -3.29 -1.44 14.25
CA HIS A 156 -3.25 -2.66 13.44
C HIS A 156 -4.53 -3.47 13.67
N VAL A 157 -5.17 -3.91 12.58
CA VAL A 157 -6.38 -4.71 12.61
C VAL A 157 -6.03 -6.11 12.11
N HIS A 158 -6.39 -7.13 12.88
CA HIS A 158 -6.28 -8.50 12.41
C HIS A 158 -7.27 -8.74 11.27
N PRO A 159 -6.82 -9.29 10.12
CA PRO A 159 -7.66 -9.46 8.93
C PRO A 159 -8.79 -10.52 9.07
N GLY A 160 -9.13 -10.94 10.28
CA GLY A 160 -10.22 -11.89 10.59
C GLY A 160 -11.28 -11.37 11.57
N ALA A 161 -11.14 -10.15 12.10
CA ALA A 161 -12.13 -9.54 12.99
C ALA A 161 -12.94 -8.50 12.21
N GLY A 162 -13.98 -8.95 11.50
CA GLY A 162 -15.12 -8.09 11.20
C GLY A 162 -16.09 -8.08 12.40
N PRO A 163 -16.90 -7.03 12.57
CA PRO A 163 -18.16 -7.18 13.32
C PRO A 163 -19.08 -8.21 12.66
#